data_AF-A0A975B9P6-F1
#
_entry.id   AF-A0A975B9P6-F1
#
_cell.length_a   1.000
_cell.length_b   1.000
_cell.length_c   1.000
_cell.angle_alpha   90.00
_cell.angle_beta   90.00
_cell.angle_gamma   90.00
#
_symmetry.space_group_name_H-M   'P 1'
#
loop_
_entity.id
_entity.type
_entity.pdbx_description
1 polymer ?
#
loop_
_entity_poly.entity_id
_entity_poly.type
_entity_poly.pdbx_seq_one_letter_code
_entity_poly.pdbx_strand_id
1 'polypeptide(L)'
;MKDRIIIKDFGPVKNVDLILSDITVFIGQQASGKSTIAKLIHFFRYITGETPFLSADPLDLYKIFKRFVGNAYFRSSTSAEIDYIYSNGITLKFKNDKLIYDNLKRKHHKSVFIPASRAIYSLISESMFSLNAEAVNIDDSILIFGQVIEQIKKHSDSIFKTGNLLIDQLCIEILKGRFTITGGESRIYYTQDQYITLDNASSGQQEALPLLLILTNSSFTGDNTCITIEEPEAHLYPYTQNKLIELIGHIYNNRQTKKNFIITTHSPYILTSFNNLLFAYQTAGLNEKAKKETSNIIPESAWINPENLDAYYVEDGTIRSIYDDGLIIDNEIDDVSEDIAESYDRLIDIFQICS
;
A
#
# COMPACT_ATOMS: atom_id res chain seq x y z
N MET A 1 -23.01 -1.53 1.00
CA MET A 1 -22.38 -2.51 0.09
C MET A 1 -20.89 -2.17 0.02
N LYS A 2 -20.00 -3.15 -0.09
CA LYS A 2 -18.55 -2.95 -0.29
C LYS A 2 -18.26 -2.94 -1.81
N ASP A 3 -17.11 -2.39 -2.22
CA ASP A 3 -16.68 -2.50 -3.63
C ASP A 3 -16.29 -3.95 -3.95
N ARG A 4 -16.39 -4.36 -5.21
CA ARG A 4 -16.00 -5.69 -5.70
C ARG A 4 -15.22 -5.57 -7.00
N ILE A 5 -14.15 -6.35 -7.14
CA ILE A 5 -13.38 -6.45 -8.37
C ILE A 5 -13.36 -7.91 -8.86
N ILE A 6 -13.58 -8.10 -10.15
CA ILE A 6 -13.50 -9.39 -10.83
C ILE A 6 -12.50 -9.23 -11.97
N ILE A 7 -11.49 -10.10 -12.04
CA ILE A 7 -10.41 -10.05 -13.04
C ILE A 7 -10.32 -11.43 -13.69
N LYS A 8 -10.29 -11.47 -15.02
CA LYS A 8 -10.05 -12.68 -15.80
C LYS A 8 -8.98 -12.42 -16.85
N ASP A 9 -8.02 -13.34 -16.94
CA ASP A 9 -6.97 -13.38 -17.96
C ASP A 9 -6.26 -12.04 -18.24
N PHE A 10 -5.83 -11.34 -17.18
CA PHE A 10 -5.15 -10.05 -17.29
C PHE A 10 -3.74 -10.09 -16.67
N GLY A 11 -2.73 -10.07 -17.54
CA GLY A 11 -1.33 -10.15 -17.12
C GLY A 11 -1.03 -11.46 -16.39
N PRO A 12 -0.42 -11.44 -15.20
CA PRO A 12 -0.20 -12.63 -14.38
C PRO A 12 -1.49 -13.13 -13.70
N VAL A 13 -2.59 -12.36 -13.72
CA VAL A 13 -3.84 -12.69 -13.03
C VAL A 13 -4.74 -13.51 -13.97
N LYS A 14 -5.04 -14.75 -13.59
CA LYS A 14 -5.92 -15.67 -14.33
C LYS A 14 -7.37 -15.49 -13.95
N ASN A 15 -7.68 -15.55 -12.64
CA ASN A 15 -9.05 -15.42 -12.15
C ASN A 15 -9.08 -14.93 -10.70
N VAL A 16 -9.74 -13.79 -10.49
CA VAL A 16 -9.93 -13.17 -9.18
C VAL A 16 -11.36 -12.65 -9.08
N ASP A 17 -11.99 -12.89 -7.94
CA ASP A 17 -13.28 -12.33 -7.58
C ASP A 17 -13.25 -11.94 -6.11
N LEU A 18 -13.25 -10.64 -5.83
CA LEU A 18 -12.90 -10.11 -4.53
C LEU A 18 -13.83 -8.98 -4.11
N ILE A 19 -14.36 -9.07 -2.89
CA ILE A 19 -15.01 -7.95 -2.20
C ILE A 19 -13.95 -7.22 -1.38
N LEU A 20 -13.84 -5.91 -1.56
CA LEU A 20 -12.82 -5.09 -0.90
C LEU A 20 -13.29 -4.69 0.50
N SER A 21 -12.52 -5.08 1.51
CA SER A 21 -12.65 -4.58 2.86
C SER A 21 -12.00 -3.21 3.02
N ASP A 22 -12.22 -2.60 4.19
CA ASP A 22 -11.70 -1.27 4.47
C ASP A 22 -10.17 -1.27 4.42
N ILE A 23 -9.56 -2.32 4.97
CA ILE A 23 -8.16 -2.71 4.78
C ILE A 23 -8.16 -4.04 4.04
N THR A 24 -7.48 -4.11 2.91
CA THR A 24 -7.29 -5.36 2.16
C THR A 24 -5.80 -5.59 1.97
N VAL A 25 -5.30 -6.73 2.45
CA VAL A 25 -3.88 -7.11 2.37
C VAL A 25 -3.70 -8.27 1.41
N PHE A 26 -2.75 -8.16 0.48
CA PHE A 26 -2.34 -9.21 -0.44
C PHE A 26 -0.92 -9.66 -0.12
N ILE A 27 -0.73 -10.96 0.06
CA ILE A 27 0.58 -11.60 0.25
C ILE A 27 0.79 -12.74 -0.75
N GLY A 28 2.04 -13.15 -0.97
CA GLY A 28 2.38 -14.28 -1.85
C GLY A 28 3.71 -14.08 -2.57
N GLN A 29 4.17 -15.06 -3.33
CA GLN A 29 5.48 -15.04 -4.00
C GLN A 29 5.65 -13.93 -5.06
N GLN A 30 6.89 -13.64 -5.45
CA GLN A 30 7.17 -12.65 -6.49
C GLN A 30 6.48 -13.02 -7.81
N ALA A 31 6.09 -12.00 -8.59
CA ALA A 31 5.39 -12.16 -9.87
C ALA A 31 4.02 -12.88 -9.81
N SER A 32 3.43 -13.10 -8.63
CA SER A 32 2.12 -13.78 -8.49
C SER A 32 0.89 -12.97 -8.92
N GLY A 33 1.05 -11.66 -9.15
CA GLY A 33 -0.02 -10.76 -9.61
C GLY A 33 -0.56 -9.76 -8.58
N LYS A 34 -0.01 -9.73 -7.35
CA LYS A 34 -0.37 -8.76 -6.29
C LYS A 34 -0.37 -7.30 -6.79
N SER A 35 0.74 -6.86 -7.37
CA SER A 35 0.90 -5.51 -7.93
C SER A 35 -0.10 -5.22 -9.04
N THR A 36 -0.39 -6.20 -9.90
CA THR A 36 -1.39 -6.07 -10.96
C THR A 36 -2.78 -5.83 -10.36
N ILE A 37 -3.19 -6.62 -9.36
CA ILE A 37 -4.47 -6.45 -8.67
C ILE A 37 -4.55 -5.07 -8.00
N ALA A 38 -3.51 -4.68 -7.25
CA ALA A 38 -3.46 -3.39 -6.56
C ALA A 38 -3.50 -2.20 -7.52
N LYS A 39 -2.76 -2.24 -8.63
CA LYS A 39 -2.79 -1.21 -9.69
C LYS A 39 -4.16 -1.11 -10.35
N LEU A 40 -4.83 -2.23 -10.60
CA LEU A 40 -6.19 -2.23 -11.17
C LEU A 40 -7.18 -1.56 -10.21
N ILE A 41 -7.20 -1.96 -8.93
CA ILE A 41 -8.05 -1.33 -7.90
C ILE A 41 -7.76 0.17 -7.82
N HIS A 42 -6.47 0.53 -7.77
CA HIS A 42 -6.07 1.93 -7.71
C HIS A 42 -6.56 2.71 -8.93
N PHE A 43 -6.38 2.19 -10.15
CA PHE A 43 -6.79 2.85 -11.39
C PHE A 43 -8.30 3.11 -11.40
N PHE A 44 -9.13 2.10 -11.13
CA PHE A 44 -10.58 2.27 -11.13
C PHE A 44 -11.02 3.30 -10.10
N ARG A 45 -10.43 3.28 -8.89
CA ARG A 45 -10.72 4.32 -7.88
C ARG A 45 -10.25 5.70 -8.36
N TYR A 46 -9.05 5.82 -8.91
CA TYR A 46 -8.45 7.07 -9.38
C TYR A 46 -9.29 7.78 -10.45
N ILE A 47 -9.75 7.07 -11.49
CA ILE A 47 -10.56 7.68 -12.57
C ILE A 47 -11.94 8.15 -12.10
N THR A 48 -12.42 7.61 -10.99
CA THR A 48 -13.68 8.08 -10.37
C THR A 48 -13.47 9.13 -9.28
N GLY A 49 -12.22 9.41 -8.91
CA GLY A 49 -11.86 10.45 -7.94
C GLY A 49 -11.59 11.81 -8.56
N GLU A 50 -11.15 11.83 -9.80
CA GLU A 50 -10.68 13.04 -10.47
C GLU A 50 -11.64 13.54 -11.53
N THR A 51 -12.05 14.81 -11.40
CA THR A 51 -13.06 15.46 -12.24
C THR A 51 -12.78 15.35 -13.75
N PRO A 52 -11.52 15.52 -14.23
CA PRO A 52 -11.22 15.44 -15.66
C PRO A 52 -11.58 14.09 -16.31
N PHE A 53 -11.56 13.00 -15.54
CA PHE A 53 -11.83 11.65 -16.07
C PHE A 53 -13.33 11.31 -16.09
N LEU A 54 -14.14 11.98 -15.28
CA LEU A 54 -15.60 11.79 -15.23
C LEU A 54 -16.29 12.16 -16.57
N SER A 55 -15.67 13.04 -17.35
CA SER A 55 -16.14 13.47 -18.67
C SER A 55 -15.20 13.09 -19.83
N ALA A 56 -14.18 12.27 -19.58
CA ALA A 56 -13.21 11.89 -20.60
C ALA A 56 -13.81 10.92 -21.63
N ASP A 57 -13.29 10.96 -22.86
CA ASP A 57 -13.64 10.00 -23.88
C ASP A 57 -13.11 8.60 -23.51
N PRO A 58 -13.88 7.51 -23.74
CA PRO A 58 -13.44 6.15 -23.44
C PRO A 58 -12.09 5.77 -24.05
N LEU A 59 -11.73 6.29 -25.22
CA LEU A 59 -10.45 6.03 -25.87
C LEU A 59 -9.28 6.66 -25.09
N ASP A 60 -9.48 7.86 -24.55
CA ASP A 60 -8.47 8.54 -23.76
C ASP A 60 -8.30 7.88 -22.39
N LEU A 61 -9.39 7.46 -21.75
CA LEU A 61 -9.33 6.64 -20.54
C LEU A 61 -8.59 5.31 -20.78
N TYR A 62 -8.78 4.68 -21.95
CA TYR A 62 -8.04 3.47 -22.30
C TYR A 62 -6.54 3.74 -22.50
N LYS A 63 -6.13 4.87 -23.08
CA LYS A 63 -4.71 5.25 -23.15
C LYS A 63 -4.10 5.45 -21.76
N ILE A 64 -4.83 6.14 -20.87
CA ILE A 64 -4.40 6.34 -19.47
C ILE A 64 -4.32 4.98 -18.76
N PHE A 65 -5.32 4.11 -18.91
CA PHE A 65 -5.33 2.77 -18.32
C PHE A 65 -4.07 1.97 -18.68
N LYS A 66 -3.71 1.97 -19.97
CA LYS A 66 -2.51 1.30 -20.45
C LYS A 66 -1.22 1.85 -19.87
N ARG A 67 -1.13 3.17 -19.69
CA ARG A 67 0.04 3.82 -19.08
C ARG A 67 0.13 3.59 -17.57
N PHE A 68 -1.02 3.53 -16.90
CA PHE A 68 -1.13 3.33 -15.46
C PHE A 68 -0.78 1.90 -15.04
N VAL A 69 -1.30 0.92 -15.78
CA VAL A 69 -1.12 -0.49 -15.45
C VAL A 69 0.15 -1.03 -16.08
N GLY A 70 0.52 -0.52 -17.27
CA GLY A 70 1.70 -0.91 -18.03
C GLY A 70 1.33 -1.54 -19.37
N ASN A 71 1.81 -0.94 -20.46
CA ASN A 71 1.52 -1.36 -21.84
C ASN A 71 1.80 -2.84 -22.12
N ALA A 72 2.78 -3.44 -21.41
CA ALA A 72 3.17 -4.83 -21.60
C ALA A 72 2.05 -5.81 -21.24
N TYR A 73 1.26 -5.53 -20.20
CA TYR A 73 0.18 -6.42 -19.76
C TYR A 73 -0.92 -6.59 -20.82
N PHE A 74 -1.15 -5.58 -21.66
CA PHE A 74 -2.18 -5.63 -22.70
C PHE A 74 -1.75 -6.44 -23.93
N ARG A 75 -0.44 -6.65 -24.13
CA ARG A 75 0.05 -7.44 -25.29
C ARG A 75 -0.22 -8.93 -25.14
N SER A 76 -0.34 -9.43 -23.90
CA SER A 76 -0.54 -10.84 -23.59
C SER A 76 -1.98 -11.20 -23.21
N SER A 77 -2.89 -10.22 -23.11
CA SER A 77 -4.19 -10.38 -22.43
C SER A 77 -5.38 -10.16 -23.38
N THR A 78 -5.40 -10.87 -24.51
CA THR A 78 -6.39 -10.67 -25.59
C THR A 78 -7.83 -11.04 -25.19
N SER A 79 -8.00 -11.90 -24.17
CA SER A 79 -9.29 -12.30 -23.61
C SER A 79 -9.61 -11.62 -22.27
N ALA A 80 -8.86 -10.59 -21.88
CA ALA A 80 -9.03 -9.97 -20.57
C ALA A 80 -10.44 -9.41 -20.35
N GLU A 81 -10.99 -9.74 -19.20
CA GLU A 81 -12.22 -9.14 -18.68
C GLU A 81 -11.98 -8.64 -17.26
N ILE A 82 -12.33 -7.38 -16.99
CA ILE A 82 -12.24 -6.82 -15.65
C ILE A 82 -13.53 -6.09 -15.34
N ASP A 83 -14.22 -6.48 -14.27
CA ASP A 83 -15.40 -5.79 -13.76
C ASP A 83 -15.06 -5.18 -12.39
N TYR A 84 -15.21 -3.87 -12.26
CA TYR A 84 -15.11 -3.16 -10.98
C TYR A 84 -16.49 -2.61 -10.61
N ILE A 85 -17.06 -3.10 -9.52
CA ILE A 85 -18.40 -2.79 -9.04
C ILE A 85 -18.27 -1.98 -7.76
N TYR A 86 -18.71 -0.72 -7.80
CA TYR A 86 -18.67 0.16 -6.64
C TYR A 86 -19.80 -0.18 -5.66
N SER A 87 -19.58 0.17 -4.40
CA SER A 87 -20.55 0.08 -3.30
C SER A 87 -21.92 0.73 -3.56
N ASN A 88 -22.03 1.64 -4.52
CA ASN A 88 -23.27 2.31 -4.92
C ASN A 88 -23.94 1.67 -6.17
N GLY A 89 -23.40 0.57 -6.69
CA GLY A 89 -23.92 -0.17 -7.83
C GLY A 89 -23.36 0.24 -9.20
N ILE A 90 -22.57 1.32 -9.29
CA ILE A 90 -21.88 1.68 -10.54
C ILE A 90 -20.92 0.55 -10.92
N THR A 91 -20.83 0.24 -12.20
CA THR A 91 -19.92 -0.79 -12.71
C THR A 91 -19.05 -0.22 -13.82
N LEU A 92 -17.74 -0.41 -13.71
CA LEU A 92 -16.76 -0.19 -14.77
C LEU A 92 -16.31 -1.54 -15.30
N LYS A 93 -16.31 -1.69 -16.62
CA LYS A 93 -15.87 -2.93 -17.26
C LYS A 93 -14.75 -2.65 -18.24
N PHE A 94 -13.74 -3.51 -18.25
CA PHE A 94 -12.76 -3.60 -19.32
C PHE A 94 -13.01 -4.90 -20.08
N LYS A 95 -13.31 -4.80 -21.37
CA LYS A 95 -13.52 -5.96 -22.26
C LYS A 95 -13.25 -5.58 -23.71
N ASN A 96 -12.63 -6.47 -24.47
CA ASN A 96 -12.30 -6.25 -25.89
C ASN A 96 -11.53 -4.94 -26.12
N ASP A 97 -10.51 -4.67 -25.31
CA ASP A 97 -9.70 -3.43 -25.36
C ASP A 97 -10.48 -2.12 -25.20
N LYS A 98 -11.64 -2.19 -24.53
CA LYS A 98 -12.48 -1.02 -24.28
C LYS A 98 -12.87 -0.94 -22.82
N LEU A 99 -12.84 0.28 -22.29
CA LEU A 99 -13.50 0.61 -21.03
C LEU A 99 -14.97 0.94 -21.31
N ILE A 100 -15.87 0.31 -20.58
CA ILE A 100 -17.32 0.42 -20.69
C ILE A 100 -17.85 0.85 -19.33
N TYR A 101 -18.64 1.91 -19.29
CA TYR A 101 -19.17 2.45 -18.05
C TYR A 101 -20.46 3.23 -18.22
N ASP A 102 -21.30 3.16 -17.20
CA ASP A 102 -22.50 3.99 -17.11
C ASP A 102 -22.16 5.31 -16.42
N ASN A 103 -22.20 6.39 -17.21
CA ASN A 103 -22.21 7.80 -16.81
C ASN A 103 -21.63 8.10 -15.41
N LEU A 104 -20.30 8.32 -15.34
CA LEU A 104 -19.55 8.65 -14.13
C LEU A 104 -19.91 10.07 -13.63
N LYS A 105 -21.10 10.25 -13.05
CA LYS A 105 -21.64 11.59 -12.74
C LYS A 105 -21.09 12.24 -11.47
N ARG A 106 -20.37 11.50 -10.61
CA ARG A 106 -19.93 11.99 -9.30
C ARG A 106 -18.56 11.44 -8.93
N LYS A 107 -17.84 12.19 -8.10
CA LYS A 107 -16.62 11.70 -7.46
C LYS A 107 -16.98 10.58 -6.49
N HIS A 108 -16.26 9.46 -6.57
CA HIS A 108 -16.50 8.29 -5.73
C HIS A 108 -15.39 8.06 -4.73
N HIS A 109 -14.13 7.97 -5.15
CA HIS A 109 -13.00 7.78 -4.24
C HIS A 109 -11.82 8.61 -4.69
N LYS A 110 -11.18 9.35 -3.80
CA LYS A 110 -9.80 9.76 -4.06
C LYS A 110 -8.92 8.52 -3.99
N SER A 111 -7.86 8.47 -4.79
CA SER A 111 -6.95 7.34 -4.80
C SER A 111 -5.51 7.83 -4.81
N VAL A 112 -4.68 7.30 -3.92
CA VAL A 112 -3.24 7.57 -3.85
C VAL A 112 -2.51 6.25 -3.98
N PHE A 113 -1.48 6.23 -4.83
CA PHE A 113 -0.63 5.05 -5.05
C PHE A 113 0.77 5.31 -4.52
N ILE A 114 1.27 4.38 -3.73
CA ILE A 114 2.64 4.38 -3.22
C ILE A 114 3.33 3.13 -3.79
N PRO A 115 4.21 3.29 -4.80
CA PRO A 115 4.83 2.15 -5.48
C PRO A 115 5.88 1.45 -4.60
N ALA A 116 6.23 0.22 -4.95
CA ALA A 116 7.35 -0.49 -4.32
C ALA A 116 8.68 0.22 -4.60
N SER A 117 8.86 0.77 -5.81
CA SER A 117 10.08 1.49 -6.24
C SER A 117 10.10 2.97 -5.80
N ARG A 118 9.55 3.30 -4.63
CA ARG A 118 9.36 4.68 -4.18
C ARG A 118 10.66 5.39 -3.79
N ALA A 119 11.72 4.66 -3.42
CA ALA A 119 13.06 5.25 -3.26
C ALA A 119 13.58 5.96 -4.51
N ILE A 120 13.03 5.70 -5.71
CA ILE A 120 13.39 6.46 -6.92
C ILE A 120 13.25 7.98 -6.74
N TYR A 121 12.38 8.41 -5.81
CA TYR A 121 12.20 9.79 -5.45
C TYR A 121 13.46 10.45 -4.86
N SER A 122 14.28 9.72 -4.10
CA SER A 122 15.53 10.27 -3.53
C SER A 122 16.62 10.49 -4.58
N LEU A 123 16.52 9.79 -5.72
CA LEU A 123 17.55 9.73 -6.76
C LEU A 123 17.27 10.66 -7.94
N ILE A 124 16.00 11.02 -8.17
CA ILE A 124 15.59 11.84 -9.30
C ILE A 124 15.44 13.30 -8.88
N SER A 125 15.90 14.23 -9.72
CA SER A 125 15.75 15.66 -9.46
C SER A 125 14.27 16.06 -9.41
N GLU A 126 13.92 16.93 -8.47
CA GLU A 126 12.56 17.45 -8.25
C GLU A 126 11.92 18.00 -9.55
N SER A 127 12.74 18.59 -10.42
CA SER A 127 12.32 19.11 -11.72
C SER A 127 11.74 18.07 -12.67
N MET A 128 12.13 16.79 -12.58
CA MET A 128 11.67 15.74 -13.48
C MET A 128 10.20 15.36 -13.24
N PHE A 129 9.73 15.41 -11.99
CA PHE A 129 8.32 15.11 -11.67
C PHE A 129 7.36 16.23 -12.07
N SER A 130 7.89 17.41 -12.42
CA SER A 130 7.11 18.51 -12.99
C SER A 130 6.82 18.37 -14.49
N LEU A 131 7.46 17.40 -15.16
CA LEU A 131 7.28 17.12 -16.58
C LEU A 131 6.05 16.21 -16.81
N ASN A 132 5.47 16.28 -18.00
CA ASN A 132 4.40 15.35 -18.41
C ASN A 132 5.02 13.96 -18.70
N ALA A 133 4.32 12.87 -18.36
CA ALA A 133 4.81 11.50 -18.59
C ALA A 133 5.01 11.13 -20.07
N GLU A 134 4.57 11.95 -21.03
CA GLU A 134 4.94 11.75 -22.44
C GLU A 134 6.37 12.20 -22.76
N ALA A 135 6.94 13.09 -21.94
CA ALA A 135 8.30 13.57 -22.07
C ALA A 135 9.32 12.68 -21.35
N VAL A 136 8.85 11.77 -20.48
CA VAL A 136 9.70 10.92 -19.63
C VAL A 136 9.19 9.48 -19.70
N ASN A 137 10.03 8.52 -20.07
CA ASN A 137 9.64 7.10 -20.20
C ASN A 137 9.47 6.42 -18.82
N ILE A 138 8.54 6.92 -18.00
CA ILE A 138 8.23 6.48 -16.63
C ILE A 138 6.73 6.13 -16.57
N ASP A 139 6.38 5.12 -15.75
CA ASP A 139 5.00 4.71 -15.48
C ASP A 139 4.21 5.87 -14.83
N ASP A 140 2.94 6.06 -15.25
CA ASP A 140 2.09 7.14 -14.74
C ASP A 140 1.92 7.07 -13.21
N SER A 141 1.93 5.87 -12.62
CA SER A 141 1.82 5.69 -11.17
C SER A 141 3.02 6.29 -10.43
N ILE A 142 4.23 6.15 -10.99
CA ILE A 142 5.47 6.70 -10.39
C ILE A 142 5.50 8.22 -10.58
N LEU A 143 5.09 8.71 -11.75
CA LEU A 143 5.02 10.16 -11.99
C LEU A 143 4.03 10.83 -11.05
N ILE A 144 2.80 10.30 -10.95
CA ILE A 144 1.76 10.84 -10.06
C ILE A 144 2.23 10.77 -8.60
N PHE A 145 2.84 9.67 -8.19
CA PHE A 145 3.45 9.54 -6.87
C PHE A 145 4.48 10.65 -6.60
N GLY A 146 5.43 10.88 -7.51
CA GLY A 146 6.42 11.95 -7.34
C GLY A 146 5.80 13.36 -7.31
N GLN A 147 4.76 13.60 -8.13
CA GLN A 147 3.99 14.85 -8.09
C GLN A 147 3.31 15.07 -6.74
N VAL A 148 2.76 14.03 -6.13
CA VAL A 148 2.17 14.08 -4.78
C VAL A 148 3.23 14.48 -3.76
N ILE A 149 4.41 13.84 -3.77
CA ILE A 149 5.50 14.18 -2.84
C ILE A 149 5.94 15.64 -3.01
N GLU A 150 6.10 16.11 -4.25
CA GLU A 150 6.47 17.51 -4.52
C GLU A 150 5.41 18.50 -4.05
N GLN A 151 4.13 18.17 -4.19
CA GLN A 151 3.03 18.99 -3.66
C GLN A 151 3.08 19.07 -2.12
N ILE A 152 3.38 17.96 -1.44
CA ILE A 152 3.50 17.91 0.03
C ILE A 152 4.62 18.84 0.49
N LYS A 153 5.80 18.74 -0.14
CA LYS A 153 6.99 19.53 0.23
C LYS A 153 6.80 21.03 0.05
N LYS A 154 6.11 21.45 -1.02
CA LYS A 154 5.83 22.88 -1.29
C LYS A 154 4.93 23.55 -0.26
N HIS A 155 4.12 22.78 0.47
CA HIS A 155 3.11 23.31 1.38
C HIS A 155 3.39 22.98 2.86
N SER A 156 4.57 22.44 3.17
CA SER A 156 4.91 21.99 4.53
C SER A 156 6.28 22.50 4.99
N ASP A 157 6.29 23.63 5.70
CA ASP A 157 7.53 24.20 6.30
C ASP A 157 8.10 23.32 7.43
N SER A 158 7.28 22.45 8.01
CA SER A 158 7.71 21.43 8.97
C SER A 158 6.90 20.17 8.79
N ILE A 159 7.57 19.07 8.53
CA ILE A 159 6.95 17.79 8.19
C ILE A 159 6.82 16.94 9.46
N PHE A 160 5.75 16.13 9.53
CA PHE A 160 5.31 15.42 10.74
C PHE A 160 4.91 16.34 11.89
N LYS A 161 4.14 17.40 11.59
CA LYS A 161 3.32 18.10 12.58
C LYS A 161 1.86 17.80 12.31
N THR A 162 1.45 16.57 12.55
CA THR A 162 0.07 16.14 12.32
C THR A 162 -0.91 16.70 13.36
N GLY A 163 -0.39 17.35 14.41
CA GLY A 163 -1.16 17.73 15.59
C GLY A 163 -1.42 16.53 16.53
N ASN A 164 -0.90 15.34 16.19
CA ASN A 164 -0.97 14.13 16.98
C ASN A 164 0.44 13.67 17.35
N LEU A 165 0.83 13.92 18.61
CA LEU A 165 2.17 13.61 19.13
C LEU A 165 2.54 12.13 19.00
N LEU A 166 1.58 11.21 19.06
CA LEU A 166 1.83 9.77 18.92
C LEU A 166 2.23 9.43 17.47
N ILE A 167 1.48 9.96 16.50
CA ILE A 167 1.79 9.79 15.07
C ILE A 167 3.15 10.41 14.74
N ASP A 168 3.40 11.62 15.25
CA ASP A 168 4.65 12.34 15.01
C ASP A 168 5.85 11.55 15.60
N GLN A 169 5.70 10.95 16.79
CA GLN A 169 6.73 10.09 17.39
C GLN A 169 6.96 8.79 16.61
N LEU A 170 5.90 8.12 16.15
CA LEU A 170 6.01 6.93 15.30
C LEU A 170 6.77 7.24 14.01
N CYS A 171 6.51 8.39 13.37
CA CYS A 171 7.24 8.80 12.18
C CYS A 171 8.75 8.98 12.46
N ILE A 172 9.10 9.58 13.59
CA ILE A 172 10.51 9.72 14.02
C ILE A 172 11.14 8.35 14.29
N GLU A 173 10.40 7.43 14.92
CA GLU A 173 10.89 6.07 15.23
C GLU A 173 11.11 5.23 13.97
N ILE A 174 10.21 5.34 12.98
CA ILE A 174 10.30 4.65 11.69
C ILE A 174 11.46 5.21 10.88
N LEU A 175 11.57 6.54 10.78
CA LEU A 175 12.63 7.22 10.02
C LEU A 175 14.00 7.19 10.72
N LYS A 176 14.02 6.88 12.03
CA LYS A 176 15.19 6.99 12.91
C LYS A 176 15.82 8.39 12.87
N GLY A 177 14.99 9.41 12.76
CA GLY A 177 15.43 10.80 12.66
C GLY A 177 14.29 11.78 12.41
N ARG A 178 14.58 13.07 12.47
CA ARG A 178 13.63 14.14 12.19
C ARG A 178 13.83 14.67 10.77
N PHE A 179 12.77 14.67 9.98
CA PHE A 179 12.82 15.20 8.63
C PHE A 179 12.54 16.71 8.59
N THR A 180 13.38 17.45 7.88
CA THR A 180 13.20 18.89 7.63
C THR A 180 13.64 19.20 6.20
N ILE A 181 13.03 20.22 5.60
CA ILE A 181 13.48 20.81 4.35
C ILE A 181 14.12 22.16 4.66
N THR A 182 15.36 22.38 4.25
CA THR A 182 16.08 23.64 4.49
C THR A 182 16.81 24.06 3.23
N GLY A 183 16.47 25.22 2.69
CA GLY A 183 17.08 25.72 1.45
C GLY A 183 16.84 24.82 0.23
N GLY A 184 15.72 24.08 0.20
CA GLY A 184 15.41 23.10 -0.85
C GLY A 184 16.01 21.71 -0.60
N GLU A 185 16.90 21.56 0.38
CA GLU A 185 17.54 20.29 0.68
C GLU A 185 16.71 19.47 1.68
N SER A 186 16.48 18.20 1.34
CA SER A 186 15.76 17.23 2.18
C SER A 186 16.73 16.59 3.18
N ARG A 187 16.57 16.89 4.47
CA ARG A 187 17.52 16.51 5.54
C ARG A 187 16.87 15.64 6.61
N ILE A 188 17.57 14.61 7.05
CA ILE A 188 17.20 13.76 8.19
C ILE A 188 18.19 14.01 9.32
N TYR A 189 17.71 14.58 10.42
CA TYR A 189 18.47 14.94 11.60
C TYR A 189 18.46 13.79 12.63
N TYR A 190 19.65 13.34 13.05
CA TYR A 190 19.83 12.36 14.14
C TYR A 190 19.98 13.05 15.50
N THR A 191 20.61 14.22 15.48
CA THR A 191 20.74 15.14 16.61
C THR A 191 20.41 16.56 16.14
N GLN A 192 20.54 17.58 17.01
CA GLN A 192 20.24 18.96 16.60
C GLN A 192 21.15 19.45 15.45
N ASP A 193 22.40 19.01 15.41
CA ASP A 193 23.40 19.51 14.45
C ASP A 193 23.84 18.47 13.42
N GLN A 194 23.62 17.18 13.66
CA GLN A 194 24.00 16.11 12.74
C GLN A 194 22.83 15.66 11.89
N TYR A 195 22.97 15.85 10.57
CA TYR A 195 22.02 15.39 9.57
C TYR A 195 22.70 14.66 8.42
N ILE A 196 21.89 13.91 7.69
CA ILE A 196 22.23 13.39 6.37
C ILE A 196 21.22 13.91 5.36
N THR A 197 21.63 14.07 4.12
CA THR A 197 20.74 14.39 3.02
C THR A 197 20.01 13.12 2.56
N LEU A 198 18.82 13.26 1.99
CA LEU A 198 18.00 12.11 1.61
C LEU A 198 18.70 11.18 0.60
N ASP A 199 19.44 11.73 -0.35
CA ASP A 199 20.23 10.99 -1.35
C ASP A 199 21.35 10.15 -0.72
N ASN A 200 21.87 10.57 0.44
CA ASN A 200 22.90 9.85 1.20
C ASN A 200 22.34 9.01 2.35
N ALA A 201 21.03 9.07 2.62
CA ALA A 201 20.39 8.30 3.68
C ALA A 201 20.38 6.80 3.39
N SER A 202 20.16 5.97 4.42
CA SER A 202 20.03 4.52 4.23
C SER A 202 18.83 4.18 3.33
N SER A 203 18.88 3.06 2.61
CA SER A 203 17.77 2.63 1.74
C SER A 203 16.43 2.54 2.49
N GLY A 204 16.43 2.02 3.72
CA GLY A 204 15.23 2.00 4.57
C GLY A 204 14.67 3.40 4.86
N GLN A 205 15.52 4.42 5.05
CA GLN A 205 15.06 5.81 5.21
C GLN A 205 14.54 6.41 3.91
N GLN A 206 15.19 6.12 2.79
CA GLN A 206 14.76 6.56 1.46
C GLN A 206 13.40 5.97 1.06
N GLU A 207 13.13 4.72 1.44
CA GLU A 207 11.83 4.07 1.25
C GLU A 207 10.75 4.54 2.24
N ALA A 208 11.13 4.73 3.51
CA ALA A 208 10.19 5.13 4.57
C ALA A 208 9.69 6.56 4.40
N LEU A 209 10.59 7.51 4.09
CA LEU A 209 10.24 8.93 4.08
C LEU A 209 9.03 9.26 3.19
N PRO A 210 9.01 8.94 1.88
CA PRO A 210 7.89 9.32 1.02
C PRO A 210 6.58 8.66 1.45
N LEU A 211 6.65 7.43 1.98
CA LEU A 211 5.50 6.74 2.56
C LEU A 211 4.94 7.52 3.75
N LEU A 212 5.80 7.92 4.69
CA LEU A 212 5.41 8.73 5.85
C LEU A 212 4.84 10.10 5.45
N LEU A 213 5.44 10.75 4.44
CA LEU A 213 4.96 12.05 3.92
C LEU A 213 3.52 11.96 3.45
N ILE A 214 3.18 10.94 2.66
CA ILE A 214 1.83 10.75 2.16
C ILE A 214 0.87 10.40 3.29
N LEU A 215 1.23 9.40 4.12
CA LEU A 215 0.40 8.89 5.20
C LEU A 215 0.02 9.94 6.24
N THR A 216 0.91 10.91 6.49
CA THR A 216 0.68 11.98 7.48
C THR A 216 0.09 13.25 6.90
N ASN A 217 -0.10 13.35 5.58
CA ASN A 217 -0.64 14.53 4.94
C ASN A 217 -2.16 14.42 4.72
N SER A 218 -2.93 15.27 5.39
CA SER A 218 -4.40 15.26 5.34
C SER A 218 -5.00 15.58 3.97
N SER A 219 -4.26 16.24 3.06
CA SER A 219 -4.73 16.51 1.69
C SER A 219 -4.83 15.23 0.85
N PHE A 220 -3.94 14.27 1.14
CA PHE A 220 -3.83 12.97 0.45
C PHE A 220 -4.39 11.81 1.27
N THR A 221 -4.71 12.05 2.53
CA THR A 221 -5.41 11.11 3.41
C THR A 221 -6.76 11.67 3.87
N GLY A 222 -7.34 12.58 3.08
CA GLY A 222 -8.61 13.22 3.38
C GLY A 222 -9.81 12.27 3.27
N ASP A 223 -11.01 12.82 3.35
CA ASP A 223 -12.25 12.05 3.30
C ASP A 223 -12.38 11.19 2.04
N ASN A 224 -12.75 9.93 2.27
CA ASN A 224 -13.06 8.94 1.25
C ASN A 224 -11.89 8.68 0.28
N THR A 225 -10.70 8.53 0.85
CA THR A 225 -9.46 8.23 0.12
C THR A 225 -9.05 6.78 0.26
N CYS A 226 -8.76 6.14 -0.87
CA CYS A 226 -8.08 4.85 -0.94
C CYS A 226 -6.57 5.07 -1.07
N ILE A 227 -5.80 4.49 -0.16
CA ILE A 227 -4.35 4.52 -0.15
C ILE A 227 -3.87 3.12 -0.51
N THR A 228 -3.27 3.00 -1.69
CA THR A 228 -2.69 1.75 -2.17
C THR A 228 -1.19 1.80 -1.94
N ILE A 229 -0.64 0.80 -1.24
CA ILE A 229 0.76 0.74 -0.82
C ILE A 229 1.35 -0.58 -1.27
N GLU A 230 2.34 -0.53 -2.15
CA GLU A 230 3.09 -1.71 -2.55
C GLU A 230 4.35 -1.87 -1.70
N GLU A 231 4.54 -3.06 -1.15
CA GLU A 231 5.72 -3.47 -0.37
C GLU A 231 6.12 -2.38 0.66
N PRO A 232 5.22 -2.02 1.60
CA PRO A 232 5.52 -1.03 2.64
C PRO A 232 6.79 -1.37 3.43
N GLU A 233 7.13 -2.66 3.51
CA GLU A 233 8.30 -3.19 4.18
C GLU A 233 9.63 -3.04 3.45
N ALA A 234 9.64 -2.63 2.17
CA ALA A 234 10.85 -2.64 1.35
C ALA A 234 12.02 -1.97 2.07
N HIS A 235 13.11 -2.70 2.24
CA HIS A 235 14.33 -2.29 2.96
C HIS A 235 14.15 -1.89 4.45
N LEU A 236 13.00 -2.17 5.06
CA LEU A 236 12.74 -1.93 6.49
C LEU A 236 13.03 -3.18 7.32
N TYR A 237 13.66 -2.98 8.48
CA TYR A 237 13.85 -4.02 9.48
C TYR A 237 12.48 -4.45 10.07
N PRO A 238 12.28 -5.73 10.46
CA PRO A 238 10.99 -6.24 10.94
C PRO A 238 10.33 -5.41 12.04
N TYR A 239 11.11 -4.92 13.01
CA TYR A 239 10.58 -4.04 14.06
C TYR A 239 10.01 -2.73 13.49
N THR A 240 10.65 -2.14 12.49
CA THR A 240 10.18 -0.91 11.82
C THR A 240 8.90 -1.18 11.02
N GLN A 241 8.77 -2.36 10.43
CA GLN A 241 7.53 -2.79 9.75
C GLN A 241 6.35 -2.81 10.74
N ASN A 242 6.57 -3.30 11.96
CA ASN A 242 5.55 -3.29 13.00
C ASN A 242 5.09 -1.87 13.36
N LYS A 243 6.04 -0.93 13.54
CA LYS A 243 5.72 0.49 13.79
C LYS A 243 4.99 1.15 12.64
N LEU A 244 5.30 0.78 11.41
CA LEU A 244 4.59 1.26 10.23
C LEU A 244 3.13 0.78 10.20
N ILE A 245 2.86 -0.48 10.55
CA ILE A 245 1.49 -1.00 10.64
C ILE A 245 0.72 -0.36 11.81
N GLU A 246 1.37 -0.14 12.96
CA GLU A 246 0.80 0.64 14.07
C GLU A 246 0.39 2.06 13.62
N LEU A 247 1.26 2.75 12.88
CA LEU A 247 0.96 4.04 12.26
C LEU A 247 -0.24 3.98 11.30
N ILE A 248 -0.32 2.97 10.43
CA ILE A 248 -1.46 2.76 9.53
C ILE A 248 -2.76 2.59 10.34
N GLY A 249 -2.72 1.81 11.44
CA GLY A 249 -3.86 1.65 12.35
C GLY A 249 -4.36 3.00 12.92
N HIS A 250 -3.44 3.86 13.37
CA HIS A 250 -3.78 5.21 13.83
C HIS A 250 -4.42 6.07 12.75
N ILE A 251 -3.88 6.04 11.54
CA ILE A 251 -4.39 6.82 10.41
C ILE A 251 -5.77 6.31 9.99
N TYR A 252 -5.95 5.00 9.93
CA TYR A 252 -7.21 4.35 9.60
C TYR A 252 -8.32 4.74 10.58
N ASN A 253 -8.05 4.67 11.88
CA ASN A 253 -9.03 4.96 12.93
C ASN A 253 -9.32 6.45 13.16
N ASN A 254 -8.65 7.35 12.44
CA ASN A 254 -8.97 8.78 12.53
C ASN A 254 -10.38 9.04 11.98
N ARG A 255 -11.35 9.12 12.91
CA ARG A 255 -12.80 9.23 12.65
C ARG A 255 -13.23 10.47 11.87
N GLN A 256 -12.36 11.47 11.72
CA GLN A 256 -12.66 12.64 10.91
C GLN A 256 -12.68 12.31 9.42
N THR A 257 -12.01 11.22 9.00
CA THR A 257 -11.82 10.92 7.59
C THR A 257 -11.95 9.43 7.31
N LYS A 258 -12.89 9.06 6.42
CA LYS A 258 -13.01 7.66 5.97
C LYS A 258 -11.87 7.32 5.02
N LYS A 259 -11.12 6.25 5.31
CA LYS A 259 -9.98 5.81 4.48
C LYS A 259 -10.08 4.32 4.19
N ASN A 260 -9.52 3.93 3.05
CA ASN A 260 -9.36 2.54 2.68
C ASN A 260 -7.89 2.27 2.38
N PHE A 261 -7.41 1.08 2.73
CA PHE A 261 -6.03 0.66 2.47
C PHE A 261 -6.03 -0.59 1.59
N ILE A 262 -5.22 -0.57 0.55
CA ILE A 262 -4.88 -1.74 -0.25
C ILE A 262 -3.38 -1.94 -0.11
N ILE A 263 -2.94 -3.05 0.46
CA ILE A 263 -1.52 -3.29 0.76
C ILE A 263 -1.08 -4.56 0.07
N THR A 264 0.03 -4.51 -0.66
CA THR A 264 0.71 -5.72 -1.14
C THR A 264 2.00 -5.92 -0.36
N THR A 265 2.30 -7.15 0.04
CA THR A 265 3.48 -7.45 0.84
C THR A 265 4.04 -8.83 0.50
N HIS A 266 5.32 -9.02 0.80
CA HIS A 266 6.00 -10.30 0.85
C HIS A 266 6.37 -10.68 2.29
N SER A 267 6.02 -9.85 3.28
CA SER A 267 6.54 -9.95 4.63
C SER A 267 5.57 -10.64 5.60
N PRO A 268 5.96 -11.78 6.22
CA PRO A 268 5.22 -12.35 7.35
C PRO A 268 5.07 -11.35 8.50
N TYR A 269 6.07 -10.48 8.69
CA TYR A 269 6.07 -9.52 9.79
C TYR A 269 5.00 -8.44 9.62
N ILE A 270 4.61 -8.12 8.38
CA ILE A 270 3.47 -7.23 8.13
C ILE A 270 2.16 -7.91 8.57
N LEU A 271 1.96 -9.19 8.22
CA LEU A 271 0.78 -9.95 8.64
C LEU A 271 0.72 -10.09 10.17
N THR A 272 1.83 -10.49 10.79
CA THR A 272 1.97 -10.57 12.25
C THR A 272 1.64 -9.24 12.92
N SER A 273 2.07 -8.12 12.32
CA SER A 273 1.78 -6.79 12.86
C SER A 273 0.30 -6.41 12.74
N PHE A 274 -0.38 -6.79 11.66
CA PHE A 274 -1.84 -6.66 11.57
C PHE A 274 -2.56 -7.54 12.59
N ASN A 275 -2.13 -8.79 12.77
CA ASN A 275 -2.67 -9.69 13.79
C ASN A 275 -2.56 -9.10 15.20
N ASN A 276 -1.45 -8.42 15.53
CA ASN A 276 -1.33 -7.73 16.81
C ASN A 276 -2.42 -6.66 17.00
N LEU A 277 -2.77 -5.89 15.96
CA LEU A 277 -3.83 -4.87 16.03
C LEU A 277 -5.23 -5.46 16.10
N LEU A 278 -5.49 -6.56 15.39
CA LEU A 278 -6.75 -7.30 15.39
C LEU A 278 -7.00 -8.00 16.72
N PHE A 279 -5.98 -8.70 17.22
CA PHE A 279 -6.05 -9.43 18.48
C PHE A 279 -6.16 -8.48 19.67
N ALA A 280 -5.54 -7.30 19.61
CA ALA A 280 -5.76 -6.24 20.59
C ALA A 280 -7.24 -5.81 20.64
N TYR A 281 -7.88 -5.63 19.48
CA TYR A 281 -9.32 -5.32 19.42
C TYR A 281 -10.17 -6.41 20.08
N GLN A 282 -9.94 -7.68 19.73
CA GLN A 282 -10.68 -8.81 20.28
C GLN A 282 -10.46 -8.96 21.79
N THR A 283 -9.21 -8.86 22.26
CA THR A 283 -8.83 -8.96 23.67
C THR A 283 -9.49 -7.85 24.49
N ALA A 284 -9.50 -6.63 23.97
CA ALA A 284 -10.18 -5.50 24.62
C ALA A 284 -11.70 -5.69 24.73
N GLY A 285 -12.31 -6.48 23.84
CA GLY A 285 -13.73 -6.82 23.87
C GLY A 285 -14.13 -7.79 25.00
N LEU A 286 -13.18 -8.43 25.68
CA LEU A 286 -13.47 -9.43 26.72
C LEU A 286 -14.04 -8.83 28.02
N ASN A 287 -13.43 -7.73 28.51
CA ASN A 287 -13.88 -6.97 29.69
C ASN A 287 -13.00 -5.71 29.88
N GLU A 288 -13.42 -4.80 30.77
CA GLU A 288 -12.72 -3.54 31.07
C GLU A 288 -11.27 -3.72 31.55
N LYS A 289 -10.98 -4.80 32.31
CA LYS A 289 -9.61 -5.08 32.74
C LYS A 289 -8.74 -5.43 31.54
N ALA A 290 -9.21 -6.33 30.67
CA ALA A 290 -8.50 -6.70 29.45
C ALA A 290 -8.29 -5.50 28.52
N LYS A 291 -9.31 -4.64 28.36
CA LYS A 291 -9.19 -3.38 27.61
C LYS A 291 -8.06 -2.49 28.14
N LYS A 292 -8.02 -2.27 29.46
CA LYS A 292 -6.99 -1.43 30.10
C LYS A 292 -5.59 -2.02 29.90
N GLU A 293 -5.39 -3.31 30.18
CA GLU A 293 -4.08 -3.96 30.01
C GLU A 293 -3.62 -3.94 28.55
N THR A 294 -4.54 -4.20 27.60
CA THR A 294 -4.24 -4.15 26.16
C THR A 294 -3.78 -2.76 25.73
N SER A 295 -4.43 -1.70 26.23
CA SER A 295 -4.10 -0.31 25.89
C SER A 295 -2.71 0.14 26.35
N ASN A 296 -2.12 -0.57 27.33
CA ASN A 296 -0.74 -0.34 27.77
C ASN A 296 0.30 -0.95 26.81
N ILE A 297 -0.10 -1.92 25.99
CA ILE A 297 0.77 -2.61 25.02
C ILE A 297 0.64 -1.96 23.64
N ILE A 298 -0.59 -1.80 23.16
CA ILE A 298 -0.92 -1.18 21.88
C ILE A 298 -2.00 -0.13 22.14
N PRO A 299 -1.80 1.15 21.77
CA PRO A 299 -2.79 2.19 22.05
C PRO A 299 -4.14 1.91 21.35
N GLU A 300 -5.25 2.21 22.03
CA GLU A 300 -6.62 1.97 21.51
C GLU A 300 -6.87 2.58 20.12
N SER A 301 -6.22 3.71 19.83
CA SER A 301 -6.35 4.38 18.53
C SER A 301 -5.71 3.62 17.37
N ALA A 302 -4.94 2.55 17.60
CA ALA A 302 -4.37 1.71 16.55
C ALA A 302 -5.17 0.41 16.28
N TRP A 303 -6.06 0.00 17.19
CA TRP A 303 -6.74 -1.30 17.08
C TRP A 303 -7.65 -1.38 15.85
N ILE A 304 -7.64 -2.51 15.14
CA ILE A 304 -8.45 -2.70 13.94
C ILE A 304 -9.59 -3.65 14.27
N ASN A 305 -10.82 -3.26 13.95
CA ASN A 305 -11.97 -4.18 14.02
C ASN A 305 -11.80 -5.28 12.96
N PRO A 306 -11.85 -6.57 13.34
CA PRO A 306 -11.80 -7.70 12.41
C PRO A 306 -12.75 -7.62 11.20
N GLU A 307 -13.93 -7.02 11.34
CA GLU A 307 -14.89 -6.91 10.22
C GLU A 307 -14.44 -5.96 9.07
N ASN A 308 -13.39 -5.18 9.34
CA ASN A 308 -12.89 -4.14 8.46
C ASN A 308 -11.60 -4.53 7.72
N LEU A 309 -11.03 -5.71 8.01
CA LEU A 309 -9.81 -6.18 7.38
C LEU A 309 -10.05 -7.55 6.74
N ASP A 310 -9.57 -7.72 5.50
CA ASP A 310 -9.39 -9.05 4.91
C ASP A 310 -7.95 -9.20 4.41
N ALA A 311 -7.46 -10.44 4.42
CA ALA A 311 -6.13 -10.80 3.90
C ALA A 311 -6.22 -11.98 2.93
N TYR A 312 -5.47 -11.89 1.84
CA TYR A 312 -5.49 -12.86 0.74
C TYR A 312 -4.09 -13.29 0.34
N TYR A 313 -3.90 -14.59 0.15
CA TYR A 313 -2.71 -15.15 -0.50
C TYR A 313 -2.93 -15.19 -2.01
N VAL A 314 -1.94 -14.72 -2.77
CA VAL A 314 -1.97 -14.59 -4.22
C VAL A 314 -0.92 -15.51 -4.83
N GLU A 315 -1.38 -16.50 -5.58
CA GLU A 315 -0.56 -17.55 -6.18
C GLU A 315 -1.14 -17.98 -7.54
N ASP A 316 -0.25 -18.26 -8.50
CA ASP A 316 -0.59 -18.77 -9.82
C ASP A 316 -1.67 -18.00 -10.58
N GLY A 317 -1.79 -16.70 -10.31
CA GLY A 317 -2.78 -15.82 -10.91
C GLY A 317 -4.18 -15.93 -10.30
N THR A 318 -4.31 -16.53 -9.12
CA THR A 318 -5.55 -16.66 -8.36
C THR A 318 -5.37 -16.11 -6.94
N ILE A 319 -6.46 -16.02 -6.18
CA ILE A 319 -6.41 -15.61 -4.77
C ILE A 319 -7.17 -16.60 -3.88
N ARG A 320 -6.71 -16.75 -2.65
CA ARG A 320 -7.41 -17.45 -1.56
C ARG A 320 -7.43 -16.59 -0.31
N SER A 321 -8.52 -16.61 0.45
CA SER A 321 -8.55 -15.97 1.77
C SER A 321 -7.59 -16.69 2.70
N ILE A 322 -6.82 -15.92 3.46
CA ILE A 322 -6.02 -16.38 4.60
C ILE A 322 -6.51 -15.74 5.90
N TYR A 323 -7.78 -15.37 5.92
CA TYR A 323 -8.43 -14.71 7.05
C TYR A 323 -9.48 -15.64 7.65
N ASP A 324 -9.37 -15.91 8.95
CA ASP A 324 -10.26 -16.79 9.71
C ASP A 324 -10.40 -16.32 11.16
N ASP A 325 -11.60 -16.44 11.71
CA ASP A 325 -11.98 -16.02 13.07
C ASP A 325 -11.43 -14.63 13.50
N GLY A 326 -11.39 -13.70 12.55
CA GLY A 326 -10.92 -12.34 12.79
C GLY A 326 -9.41 -12.15 12.85
N LEU A 327 -8.63 -13.16 12.44
CA LEU A 327 -7.17 -13.14 12.38
C LEU A 327 -6.67 -13.62 11.01
N ILE A 328 -5.44 -13.25 10.68
CA ILE A 328 -4.72 -13.71 9.50
C ILE A 328 -3.99 -15.01 9.87
N ILE A 329 -4.28 -16.11 9.18
CA ILE A 329 -3.59 -17.39 9.36
C ILE A 329 -2.36 -17.42 8.43
N ASP A 330 -1.18 -17.66 8.99
CA ASP A 330 0.12 -17.51 8.30
C ASP A 330 0.80 -18.86 7.96
N ASN A 331 0.02 -19.90 7.68
CA ASN A 331 0.59 -21.26 7.53
C ASN A 331 1.50 -21.43 6.30
N GLU A 332 1.57 -20.49 5.36
CA GLU A 332 2.19 -20.73 4.04
C GLU A 332 3.45 -19.91 3.76
N ILE A 333 3.87 -19.12 4.74
CA ILE A 333 5.26 -18.64 4.83
C ILE A 333 6.13 -19.68 5.53
N ASP A 334 5.50 -20.49 6.39
CA ASP A 334 6.14 -21.64 7.01
C ASP A 334 6.61 -22.64 5.94
N ASP A 335 5.82 -22.89 4.88
CA ASP A 335 6.19 -23.81 3.78
C ASP A 335 7.53 -23.46 3.10
N VAL A 336 7.77 -22.17 2.79
CA VAL A 336 9.04 -21.73 2.18
C VAL A 336 10.20 -21.81 3.17
N SER A 337 9.91 -21.56 4.45
CA SER A 337 10.91 -21.66 5.51
C SER A 337 11.29 -23.12 5.77
N GLU A 338 10.33 -24.04 5.65
CA GLU A 338 10.53 -25.49 5.73
C GLU A 338 11.41 -26.00 4.59
N ASP A 339 11.18 -25.58 3.33
CA ASP A 339 12.03 -25.99 2.19
C ASP A 339 13.50 -25.57 2.37
N ILE A 340 13.72 -24.35 2.90
CA ILE A 340 15.06 -23.82 3.17
C ILE A 340 15.70 -24.56 4.35
N ALA A 341 14.93 -24.81 5.41
CA ALA A 341 15.39 -25.56 6.58
C ALA A 341 15.74 -27.01 6.23
N GLU A 342 14.91 -27.69 5.44
CA GLU A 342 15.15 -29.06 4.97
C GLU A 342 16.47 -29.12 4.19
N SER A 343 16.72 -28.13 3.33
CA SER A 343 17.97 -28.03 2.59
C SER A 343 19.19 -27.92 3.51
N TYR A 344 19.08 -27.16 4.61
CA TYR A 344 20.15 -27.03 5.60
C TYR A 344 20.33 -28.31 6.42
N ASP A 345 19.25 -28.93 6.86
CA ASP A 345 19.27 -30.19 7.61
C ASP A 345 19.94 -31.30 6.79
N ARG A 346 19.60 -31.39 5.49
CA ARG A 346 20.26 -32.32 4.56
C ARG A 346 21.76 -32.05 4.40
N LEU A 347 22.20 -30.79 4.47
CA LEU A 347 23.62 -30.44 4.43
C LEU A 347 24.34 -30.83 5.74
N ILE A 348 23.67 -30.69 6.89
CA ILE A 348 24.19 -31.18 8.18
C ILE A 348 24.38 -32.69 8.12
N ASP A 349 23.38 -33.43 7.63
CA ASP A 349 23.46 -34.88 7.51
C ASP A 349 24.65 -35.30 6.63
N ILE A 350 24.82 -34.65 5.47
CA ILE A 350 25.95 -34.92 4.57
C ILE A 350 27.30 -34.58 5.24
N PHE A 351 27.38 -33.43 5.94
CA PHE A 351 28.58 -33.02 6.65
C PHE A 351 28.98 -34.07 7.69
N GLN A 352 28.03 -34.53 8.52
CA GLN A 352 28.26 -35.55 9.55
C GLN A 352 28.70 -36.90 8.98
N ILE A 353 28.20 -37.30 7.80
CA ILE A 353 28.62 -38.55 7.14
C ILE A 353 30.04 -38.46 6.59
N CYS A 354 30.48 -37.27 6.17
CA CYS A 354 31.73 -37.06 5.45
C CYS A 354 32.88 -36.51 6.32
N SER A 355 32.60 -36.07 7.54
CA SER A 355 33.56 -35.64 8.57
C SER A 355 33.93 -36.78 9.51
#